data_AF-D4S2W4-F1
#
_entry.id   AF-D4S2W4-F1
#
_cell.length_a   1.000
_cell.length_b   1.000
_cell.length_c   1.000
_cell.angle_alpha   90.00
_cell.angle_beta   90.00
_cell.angle_gamma   90.00
#
_symmetry.space_group_name_H-M   'P 1'
#
loop_
_entity.id
_entity.type
_entity.pdbx_description
1 polymer ?
#
loop_
_entity_poly.entity_id
_entity_poly.type
_entity_poly.pdbx_seq_one_letter_code
_entity_poly.pdbx_strand_id
1 'polypeptide(L)'
;TPYVAPTTKPQAKPTTPYVAPTTKPQAKPTTPYVAPTTKPQTKPTKPQAKPTTPQPTRPTEPATTAPVIHGKNGVILDTLYLNRVDGSKAKVPETLDELGGPDVGLEIWYDTKRHNMDVFGVGLVFNQSTKKDVEVYFGKSSCEKDTENGMVMQYNYKNTDIYVTFNFFKDTGKIRAISIDGDKGLDTY
;
A
#
# COMPACT_ATOMS: atom_id res chain seq x y z
N THR A 1 57.39 -20.71 34.12
CA THR A 1 56.02 -20.89 34.65
C THR A 1 55.07 -21.02 33.46
N PRO A 2 54.17 -22.02 33.38
CA PRO A 2 53.25 -22.11 32.26
C PRO A 2 52.07 -21.15 32.44
N TYR A 3 51.59 -20.58 31.34
CA TYR A 3 50.44 -19.68 31.29
C TYR A 3 49.13 -20.50 31.35
N VAL A 4 48.23 -20.13 32.26
CA VAL A 4 46.90 -20.74 32.41
C VAL A 4 45.88 -19.81 31.76
N ALA A 5 45.16 -20.29 30.75
CA ALA A 5 44.08 -19.54 30.11
C ALA A 5 42.81 -19.55 30.99
N PRO A 6 42.04 -18.44 31.03
CA PRO A 6 40.83 -18.36 31.84
C PRO A 6 39.68 -19.13 31.18
N THR A 7 38.94 -19.89 31.99
CA THR A 7 37.71 -20.59 31.58
C THR A 7 36.50 -19.68 31.76
N THR A 8 35.84 -19.32 30.67
CA THR A 8 34.55 -18.61 30.67
C THR A 8 33.40 -19.58 30.91
N LYS A 9 32.61 -19.33 31.97
CA LYS A 9 31.36 -20.06 32.22
C LYS A 9 30.24 -19.53 31.30
N PRO A 10 29.35 -20.39 30.77
CA PRO A 10 28.21 -19.95 29.98
C PRO A 10 27.18 -19.24 30.86
N GLN A 11 26.77 -18.05 30.44
CA GLN A 11 25.74 -17.25 31.08
C GLN A 11 24.36 -17.75 30.62
N ALA A 12 23.53 -18.17 31.57
CA ALA A 12 22.16 -18.61 31.29
C ALA A 12 21.31 -17.43 30.80
N LYS A 13 20.63 -17.61 29.67
CA LYS A 13 19.72 -16.62 29.09
C LYS A 13 18.39 -16.64 29.85
N PRO A 14 17.82 -15.50 30.28
CA PRO A 14 16.48 -15.47 30.87
C PRO A 14 15.45 -15.83 29.79
N THR A 15 14.62 -16.84 30.06
CA THR A 15 13.42 -17.14 29.28
C THR A 15 12.20 -16.67 30.04
N THR A 16 11.70 -15.48 29.72
CA THR A 16 10.33 -15.08 30.10
C THR A 16 9.36 -15.71 29.10
N PRO A 17 8.36 -16.49 29.53
CA PRO A 17 7.32 -16.99 28.64
C PRO A 17 6.41 -15.83 28.21
N TYR A 18 6.14 -15.76 26.91
CA TYR A 18 5.17 -14.81 26.34
C TYR A 18 3.75 -15.22 26.73
N VAL A 19 3.01 -14.31 27.38
CA VAL A 19 1.59 -14.48 27.66
C VAL A 19 0.81 -13.74 26.58
N ALA A 20 0.07 -14.49 25.76
CA ALA A 20 -0.76 -13.92 24.71
C ALA A 20 -1.93 -13.12 25.32
N PRO A 21 -2.24 -11.91 24.82
CA PRO A 21 -3.39 -11.14 25.31
C PRO A 21 -4.70 -11.81 24.89
N THR A 22 -5.60 -12.03 25.86
CA THR A 22 -6.96 -12.50 25.60
C THR A 22 -7.85 -11.36 25.13
N THR A 23 -8.33 -11.43 23.89
CA THR A 23 -9.34 -10.51 23.34
C THR A 23 -10.74 -10.95 23.75
N LYS A 24 -11.51 -10.05 24.39
CA LYS A 24 -12.96 -10.23 24.59
C LYS A 24 -13.68 -9.96 23.26
N PRO A 25 -14.70 -10.75 22.88
CA PRO A 25 -15.50 -10.46 21.70
C PRO A 25 -16.29 -9.15 21.88
N GLN A 26 -16.07 -8.22 20.96
CA GLN A 26 -16.75 -6.94 20.89
C GLN A 26 -18.18 -7.17 20.36
N ALA A 27 -19.18 -6.65 21.06
CA ALA A 27 -20.58 -6.79 20.69
C ALA A 27 -20.87 -6.16 19.32
N LYS A 28 -21.58 -6.91 18.47
CA LYS A 28 -22.00 -6.49 17.13
C LYS A 28 -23.04 -5.34 17.25
N PRO A 29 -22.88 -4.22 16.53
CA PRO A 29 -23.93 -3.21 16.47
C PRO A 29 -25.17 -3.79 15.79
N THR A 30 -26.32 -3.73 16.46
CA THR A 30 -27.63 -4.08 15.89
C THR A 30 -28.35 -2.79 15.52
N THR A 31 -28.19 -2.33 14.29
CA THR A 31 -29.13 -1.38 13.69
C THR A 31 -30.25 -2.19 13.02
N PRO A 32 -31.53 -1.97 13.34
CA PRO A 32 -32.63 -2.62 12.63
C PRO A 32 -32.76 -2.00 11.23
N TYR A 33 -32.60 -2.84 10.21
CA TYR A 33 -32.90 -2.49 8.83
C TYR A 33 -34.42 -2.39 8.65
N VAL A 34 -34.93 -1.20 8.37
CA VAL A 34 -36.31 -0.99 7.96
C VAL A 34 -36.39 -1.22 6.45
N ALA A 35 -37.01 -2.32 6.04
CA ALA A 35 -37.22 -2.62 4.63
C ALA A 35 -38.26 -1.68 4.01
N PRO A 36 -38.04 -1.12 2.81
CA PRO A 36 -39.05 -0.33 2.12
C PRO A 36 -40.19 -1.24 1.62
N THR A 37 -41.42 -0.89 1.96
CA THR A 37 -42.63 -1.58 1.48
C THR A 37 -42.94 -1.18 0.04
N THR A 38 -42.68 -2.07 -0.91
CA THR A 38 -43.17 -1.97 -2.29
C THR A 38 -44.38 -2.89 -2.50
N LYS A 39 -45.42 -2.34 -3.14
CA LYS A 39 -46.67 -3.03 -3.49
C LYS A 39 -46.41 -4.21 -4.44
N PRO A 40 -47.18 -5.32 -4.35
CA PRO A 40 -46.96 -6.48 -5.20
C PRO A 40 -47.38 -6.21 -6.66
N GLN A 41 -46.42 -6.29 -7.58
CA GLN A 41 -46.71 -6.40 -9.01
C GLN A 41 -46.93 -7.87 -9.37
N THR A 42 -47.92 -8.07 -10.23
CA THR A 42 -48.46 -9.34 -10.72
C THR A 42 -47.43 -10.19 -11.46
N LYS A 43 -47.44 -11.48 -11.12
CA LYS A 43 -46.64 -12.59 -11.67
C LYS A 43 -46.96 -12.87 -13.15
N PRO A 44 -45.94 -12.97 -14.04
CA PRO A 44 -46.08 -13.69 -15.30
C PRO A 44 -45.74 -15.18 -15.09
N THR A 45 -46.67 -16.04 -15.51
CA THR A 45 -46.58 -17.50 -15.45
C THR A 45 -45.88 -18.03 -16.71
N LYS A 46 -44.60 -18.40 -16.60
CA LYS A 46 -43.97 -19.37 -17.52
C LYS A 46 -42.78 -20.05 -16.83
N PRO A 47 -42.64 -21.40 -16.88
CA PRO A 47 -41.45 -22.06 -16.37
C PRO A 47 -40.28 -21.78 -17.32
N GLN A 48 -39.29 -20.99 -16.87
CA GLN A 48 -37.98 -20.97 -17.50
C GLN A 48 -37.13 -22.09 -16.90
N ALA A 49 -36.50 -22.87 -17.78
CA ALA A 49 -35.60 -23.95 -17.41
C ALA A 49 -34.43 -23.41 -16.57
N LYS A 50 -34.11 -24.14 -15.49
CA LYS A 50 -32.99 -23.88 -14.59
C LYS A 50 -31.67 -24.00 -15.37
N PRO A 51 -30.80 -22.97 -15.41
CA PRO A 51 -29.43 -23.15 -15.88
C PRO A 51 -28.68 -24.07 -14.91
N THR A 52 -28.21 -25.22 -15.40
CA THR A 52 -27.38 -26.19 -14.66
C THR A 52 -25.89 -25.97 -14.92
N THR A 53 -25.41 -24.75 -14.75
CA THR A 53 -23.97 -24.50 -14.62
C THR A 53 -23.65 -24.17 -13.16
N PRO A 54 -22.66 -24.83 -12.53
CA PRO A 54 -22.20 -24.43 -11.22
C PRO A 54 -21.66 -23.01 -11.33
N GLN A 55 -22.34 -22.08 -10.66
CA GLN A 55 -21.82 -20.74 -10.44
C GLN A 55 -20.47 -20.91 -9.72
N PRO A 56 -19.36 -20.37 -10.23
CA PRO A 56 -18.12 -20.37 -9.47
C PRO A 56 -18.41 -19.62 -8.17
N THR A 57 -18.31 -20.34 -7.05
CA THR A 57 -18.22 -19.71 -5.74
C THR A 57 -17.05 -18.76 -5.80
N ARG A 58 -17.34 -17.45 -5.91
CA ARG A 58 -16.36 -16.39 -5.66
C ARG A 58 -15.69 -16.75 -4.34
N PRO A 59 -14.36 -16.94 -4.29
CA PRO A 59 -13.66 -17.02 -3.03
C PRO A 59 -14.06 -15.77 -2.25
N THR A 60 -14.66 -15.94 -1.07
CA THR A 60 -14.76 -14.84 -0.12
C THR A 60 -13.34 -14.61 0.38
N GLU A 61 -12.57 -13.87 -0.41
CA GLU A 61 -11.35 -13.26 0.07
C GLU A 61 -11.75 -12.44 1.30
N PRO A 62 -11.09 -12.62 2.46
CA PRO A 62 -11.31 -11.68 3.53
C PRO A 62 -11.00 -10.30 2.96
N ALA A 63 -11.96 -9.37 3.08
CA ALA A 63 -11.67 -7.97 2.89
C ALA A 63 -10.68 -7.57 3.98
N THR A 64 -9.40 -7.86 3.76
CA THR A 64 -8.31 -7.16 4.40
C THR A 64 -8.34 -5.79 3.75
N THR A 65 -9.25 -4.93 4.20
CA THR A 65 -9.09 -3.50 3.97
C THR A 65 -7.72 -3.19 4.52
N ALA A 66 -6.74 -2.98 3.63
CA ALA A 66 -5.44 -2.51 4.01
C ALA A 66 -5.67 -1.32 4.97
N PRO A 67 -4.94 -1.22 6.08
CA PRO A 67 -5.09 -0.09 6.98
C PRO A 67 -5.07 1.19 6.13
N VAL A 68 -6.05 2.06 6.33
CA VAL A 68 -6.15 3.32 5.58
C VAL A 68 -4.93 4.14 5.98
N ILE A 69 -3.87 4.08 5.18
CA ILE A 69 -2.58 4.69 5.50
C ILE A 69 -2.50 6.18 5.14
N HIS A 70 -3.60 6.73 4.63
CA HIS A 70 -3.65 8.08 4.09
C HIS A 70 -4.43 9.05 4.97
N GLY A 71 -3.82 10.20 5.24
CA GLY A 71 -4.42 11.36 5.87
C GLY A 71 -5.22 12.22 4.88
N LYS A 72 -5.55 13.44 5.32
CA LYS A 72 -6.27 14.43 4.51
C LYS A 72 -5.31 15.06 3.48
N ASN A 73 -5.82 15.44 2.30
CA ASN A 73 -5.10 16.21 1.29
C ASN A 73 -3.80 15.55 0.76
N GLY A 74 -3.82 14.23 0.51
CA GLY A 74 -2.67 13.53 -0.06
C GLY A 74 -1.50 13.35 0.88
N VAL A 75 -1.75 13.32 2.18
CA VAL A 75 -0.73 12.99 3.18
C VAL A 75 -0.70 11.48 3.40
N ILE A 76 0.48 10.88 3.37
CA ILE A 76 0.72 9.48 3.74
C ILE A 76 1.18 9.46 5.20
N LEU A 77 0.53 8.68 6.06
CA LEU A 77 0.83 8.68 7.50
C LEU A 77 1.65 7.48 7.96
N ASP A 78 1.53 6.34 7.28
CA ASP A 78 2.29 5.14 7.63
C ASP A 78 3.71 5.19 7.11
N THR A 79 4.61 4.46 7.79
CA THR A 79 5.96 4.23 7.27
C THR A 79 5.92 3.32 6.04
N LEU A 80 6.52 3.79 4.95
CA LEU A 80 6.69 3.03 3.73
C LEU A 80 8.02 2.29 3.71
N TYR A 81 8.02 1.15 3.03
CA TYR A 81 9.21 0.35 2.75
C TYR A 81 9.28 0.08 1.25
N LEU A 82 10.46 0.23 0.66
CA LEU A 82 10.72 -0.15 -0.72
C LEU A 82 11.20 -1.60 -0.77
N ASN A 83 10.51 -2.43 -1.53
CA ASN A 83 10.99 -3.75 -1.87
C ASN A 83 12.09 -3.64 -2.93
N ARG A 84 13.19 -4.34 -2.71
CA ARG A 84 14.29 -4.49 -3.66
C ARG A 84 14.15 -5.80 -4.44
N VAL A 85 14.84 -5.87 -5.57
CA VAL A 85 14.82 -7.05 -6.46
C VAL A 85 15.36 -8.31 -5.77
N ASP A 86 16.27 -8.15 -4.81
CA ASP A 86 16.81 -9.24 -3.99
C ASP A 86 15.85 -9.72 -2.88
N GLY A 87 14.64 -9.15 -2.80
CA GLY A 87 13.63 -9.46 -1.78
C GLY A 87 13.84 -8.73 -0.45
N SER A 88 14.95 -8.00 -0.27
CA SER A 88 15.14 -7.16 0.91
C SER A 88 14.26 -5.91 0.88
N LYS A 89 14.07 -5.29 2.04
CA LYS A 89 13.26 -4.07 2.19
C LYS A 89 14.11 -2.94 2.75
N ALA A 90 13.89 -1.73 2.27
CA ALA A 90 14.50 -0.51 2.79
C ALA A 90 13.43 0.46 3.25
N LYS A 91 13.59 1.10 4.42
CA LYS A 91 12.68 2.15 4.87
C LYS A 91 12.75 3.33 3.89
N VAL A 92 11.62 3.91 3.53
CA VAL A 92 11.60 5.20 2.82
C VAL A 92 12.08 6.29 3.79
N PRO A 93 12.98 7.19 3.38
CA PRO A 93 13.41 8.32 4.18
C PRO A 93 12.23 9.18 4.65
N GLU A 94 12.17 9.48 5.94
CA GLU A 94 11.11 10.31 6.54
C GLU A 94 11.54 11.77 6.71
N THR A 95 12.83 12.06 6.53
CA THR A 95 13.42 13.41 6.59
C THR A 95 14.42 13.62 5.45
N LEU A 96 14.72 14.88 5.13
CA LEU A 96 15.74 15.23 4.13
C LEU A 96 17.12 14.72 4.54
N ASP A 97 17.44 14.74 5.83
CA ASP A 97 18.72 14.21 6.32
C ASP A 97 18.83 12.68 6.08
N GLU A 98 17.75 11.92 6.29
CA GLU A 98 17.72 10.48 5.96
C GLU A 98 17.84 10.24 4.44
N LEU A 99 17.38 11.18 3.62
CA LEU A 99 17.47 11.11 2.16
C LEU A 99 18.86 11.47 1.64
N GLY A 100 19.61 12.30 2.39
CA GLY A 100 20.95 12.77 2.03
C GLY A 100 21.06 14.29 1.80
N GLY A 101 20.00 15.04 2.07
CA GLY A 101 19.93 16.50 1.91
C GLY A 101 18.78 16.96 1.00
N PRO A 102 18.55 18.28 0.87
CA PRO A 102 17.46 18.85 0.08
C PRO A 102 17.60 18.59 -1.43
N ASP A 103 18.83 18.52 -1.95
CA ASP A 103 19.10 18.35 -3.39
C ASP A 103 19.28 16.88 -3.81
N VAL A 104 18.92 15.94 -2.92
CA VAL A 104 19.03 14.50 -3.16
C VAL A 104 17.64 13.92 -3.34
N GLY A 105 17.46 13.13 -4.39
CA GLY A 105 16.23 12.40 -4.65
C GLY A 105 16.52 10.94 -4.98
N LEU A 106 15.56 10.07 -4.68
CA LEU A 106 15.54 8.68 -5.11
C LEU A 106 14.54 8.52 -6.25
N GLU A 107 15.02 8.17 -7.43
CA GLU A 107 14.16 7.90 -8.58
C GLU A 107 14.23 6.43 -9.00
N ILE A 108 13.08 5.79 -9.04
CA ILE A 108 12.93 4.37 -9.34
C ILE A 108 12.14 4.23 -10.63
N TRP A 109 12.85 3.84 -11.68
CA TRP A 109 12.29 3.65 -13.01
C TRP A 109 11.81 2.22 -13.23
N TYR A 110 10.70 2.11 -13.96
CA TYR A 110 10.32 0.86 -14.61
C TYR A 110 11.45 0.42 -15.54
N ASP A 111 11.88 -0.81 -15.34
CA ASP A 111 12.71 -1.58 -16.27
C ASP A 111 11.99 -2.91 -16.49
N THR A 112 12.08 -3.46 -17.69
CA THR A 112 11.69 -4.83 -18.02
C THR A 112 12.18 -5.88 -17.01
N LYS A 113 13.29 -5.66 -16.29
CA LYS A 113 13.75 -6.54 -15.20
C LYS A 113 12.96 -6.39 -13.88
N ARG A 114 12.23 -5.29 -13.71
CA ARG A 114 11.46 -4.92 -12.51
C ARG A 114 9.94 -4.93 -12.74
N HIS A 115 9.48 -5.47 -13.87
CA HIS A 115 8.09 -5.36 -14.35
C HIS A 115 7.00 -6.01 -13.49
N ASN A 116 7.37 -6.89 -12.55
CA ASN A 116 6.44 -7.52 -11.60
C ASN A 116 6.77 -7.17 -10.14
N MET A 117 7.57 -6.13 -9.91
CA MET A 117 7.97 -5.74 -8.56
C MET A 117 6.84 -4.95 -7.90
N ASP A 118 6.28 -5.51 -6.82
CA ASP A 118 5.46 -4.77 -5.86
C ASP A 118 6.36 -3.81 -5.09
N VAL A 119 6.24 -2.52 -5.37
CA VAL A 119 7.20 -1.50 -4.94
C VAL A 119 7.19 -1.32 -3.42
N PHE A 120 6.00 -1.32 -2.81
CA PHE A 120 5.85 -1.05 -1.38
C PHE A 120 5.46 -2.28 -0.54
N GLY A 121 5.24 -3.43 -1.17
CA GLY A 121 4.72 -4.62 -0.50
C GLY A 121 3.23 -4.53 -0.21
N VAL A 122 2.52 -3.73 -1.02
CA VAL A 122 1.10 -3.35 -0.85
C VAL A 122 0.28 -3.66 -2.10
N GLY A 123 0.89 -4.33 -3.08
CA GLY A 123 0.26 -4.67 -4.36
C GLY A 123 0.38 -3.60 -5.45
N LEU A 124 1.25 -2.59 -5.29
CA LEU A 124 1.50 -1.58 -6.32
C LEU A 124 2.67 -1.99 -7.20
N VAL A 125 2.37 -2.36 -8.44
CA VAL A 125 3.31 -2.99 -9.37
C VAL A 125 3.55 -2.09 -10.58
N PHE A 126 4.82 -1.88 -10.93
CA PHE A 126 5.20 -1.12 -12.13
C PHE A 126 4.60 -1.71 -13.41
N ASN A 127 4.22 -0.85 -14.35
CA ASN A 127 3.62 -1.23 -15.64
C ASN A 127 2.38 -2.16 -15.52
N GLN A 128 1.71 -2.14 -14.36
CA GLN A 128 0.47 -2.86 -14.12
C GLN A 128 -0.53 -1.97 -13.38
N SER A 129 -0.14 -1.46 -12.21
CA SER A 129 -0.98 -0.60 -11.40
C SER A 129 -1.20 0.76 -12.07
N THR A 130 -2.38 1.31 -11.85
CA THR A 130 -2.88 2.55 -12.41
C THR A 130 -3.02 3.62 -11.33
N LYS A 131 -3.35 4.85 -11.73
CA LYS A 131 -3.77 5.91 -10.80
C LYS A 131 -4.81 5.41 -9.79
N LYS A 132 -5.81 4.66 -10.26
CA LYS A 132 -6.92 4.22 -9.40
C LYS A 132 -6.43 3.31 -8.29
N ASP A 133 -5.48 2.43 -8.58
CA ASP A 133 -4.90 1.52 -7.61
C ASP A 133 -4.07 2.28 -6.57
N VAL A 134 -3.31 3.30 -7.00
CA VAL A 134 -2.58 4.20 -6.10
C VAL A 134 -3.55 4.94 -5.18
N GLU A 135 -4.64 5.48 -5.70
CA GLU A 135 -5.65 6.19 -4.91
C GLU A 135 -6.40 5.28 -3.91
N VAL A 136 -6.58 4.00 -4.24
CA VAL A 136 -7.18 3.04 -3.30
C VAL A 136 -6.31 2.90 -2.05
N TYR A 137 -4.99 3.02 -2.20
CA TYR A 137 -4.05 2.85 -1.10
C TYR A 137 -3.66 4.16 -0.40
N PHE A 138 -3.44 5.24 -1.17
CA PHE A 138 -2.96 6.53 -0.67
C PHE A 138 -4.01 7.64 -0.67
N GLY A 139 -5.25 7.34 -1.09
CA GLY A 139 -6.30 8.34 -1.19
C GLY A 139 -6.05 9.32 -2.34
N LYS A 140 -6.69 10.50 -2.28
CA LYS A 140 -6.44 11.55 -3.28
C LYS A 140 -5.05 12.17 -3.08
N SER A 141 -4.33 12.37 -4.17
CA SER A 141 -3.05 13.11 -4.24
C SER A 141 -3.16 14.54 -3.70
N SER A 142 -2.00 15.11 -3.35
CA SER A 142 -1.89 16.53 -2.98
C SER A 142 -1.96 17.43 -4.21
N CYS A 143 -1.34 17.01 -5.32
CA CYS A 143 -1.42 17.67 -6.62
C CYS A 143 -1.18 16.66 -7.76
N GLU A 144 -1.64 17.05 -8.94
CA GLU A 144 -1.52 16.28 -10.18
C GLU A 144 -1.15 17.20 -11.34
N LYS A 145 -0.41 16.68 -12.31
CA LYS A 145 -0.02 17.40 -13.53
C LYS A 145 0.01 16.43 -14.70
N ASP A 146 -0.61 16.81 -15.80
CA ASP A 146 -0.43 16.13 -17.08
C ASP A 146 0.82 16.68 -17.77
N THR A 147 1.77 15.79 -18.06
CA THR A 147 3.03 16.11 -18.75
C THR A 147 3.05 15.51 -20.16
N GLU A 148 4.09 15.80 -20.93
CA GLU A 148 4.32 15.12 -22.21
C GLU A 148 4.50 13.60 -22.05
N ASN A 149 5.07 13.16 -20.93
CA ASN A 149 5.41 11.77 -20.63
C ASN A 149 4.26 10.99 -19.97
N GLY A 150 3.26 11.72 -19.46
CA GLY A 150 2.04 11.19 -18.86
C GLY A 150 1.65 11.93 -17.59
N MET A 151 0.62 11.43 -16.92
CA MET A 151 0.16 12.02 -15.67
C MET A 151 1.22 11.82 -14.57
N VAL A 152 1.34 12.81 -13.68
CA VAL A 152 2.15 12.76 -12.47
C VAL A 152 1.25 13.10 -11.29
N MET A 153 1.39 12.38 -10.19
CA MET A 153 0.67 12.66 -8.94
C MET A 153 1.65 12.65 -7.77
N GLN A 154 1.48 13.60 -6.85
CA GLN A 154 2.34 13.73 -5.67
C GLN A 154 1.55 13.51 -4.39
N TYR A 155 2.25 13.01 -3.38
CA TYR A 155 1.77 12.86 -2.01
C TYR A 155 2.81 13.43 -1.05
N ASN A 156 2.35 14.06 0.00
CA ASN A 156 3.23 14.47 1.09
C ASN A 156 3.43 13.30 2.06
N TYR A 157 4.67 13.05 2.46
CA TYR A 157 4.99 11.95 3.36
C TYR A 157 5.05 12.44 4.81
N LYS A 158 4.20 11.89 5.67
CA LYS A 158 4.13 12.13 7.12
C LYS A 158 4.05 13.61 7.56
N ASN A 159 3.53 14.52 6.73
CA ASN A 159 3.58 15.97 7.00
C ASN A 159 5.02 16.51 7.14
N THR A 160 5.97 15.90 6.42
CA THR A 160 7.37 16.34 6.39
C THR A 160 7.70 17.03 5.07
N ASP A 161 8.96 17.41 4.88
CA ASP A 161 9.46 17.96 3.61
C ASP A 161 9.77 16.89 2.56
N ILE A 162 9.32 15.64 2.77
CA ILE A 162 9.48 14.55 1.82
C ILE A 162 8.19 14.34 1.03
N TYR A 163 8.33 14.12 -0.28
CA TYR A 163 7.24 13.86 -1.19
C TYR A 163 7.44 12.53 -1.91
N VAL A 164 6.35 11.81 -2.14
CA VAL A 164 6.32 10.58 -2.95
C VAL A 164 5.55 10.89 -4.22
N THR A 165 6.21 10.81 -5.36
CA THR A 165 5.67 11.19 -6.66
C THR A 165 5.55 9.96 -7.56
N PHE A 166 4.35 9.68 -8.08
CA PHE A 166 4.11 8.62 -9.06
C PHE A 166 4.01 9.22 -10.45
N ASN A 167 4.81 8.70 -11.36
CA ASN A 167 4.78 9.01 -12.78
C ASN A 167 4.10 7.88 -13.54
N PHE A 168 3.19 8.20 -14.45
CA PHE A 168 2.46 7.22 -15.24
C PHE A 168 2.81 7.34 -16.72
N PHE A 169 2.83 6.22 -17.43
CA PHE A 169 2.93 6.22 -18.88
C PHE A 169 1.68 6.87 -19.49
N LYS A 170 1.88 7.80 -20.44
CA LYS A 170 0.78 8.53 -21.12
C LYS A 170 -0.19 7.63 -21.87
N ASP A 171 0.32 6.61 -22.54
CA ASP A 171 -0.44 5.71 -23.40
C ASP A 171 -1.27 4.69 -22.61
N THR A 172 -0.72 4.17 -21.51
CA THR A 172 -1.33 3.08 -20.74
C THR A 172 -1.92 3.52 -19.40
N GLY A 173 -1.54 4.68 -18.87
CA GLY A 173 -1.95 5.16 -17.54
C GLY A 173 -1.38 4.33 -16.38
N LYS A 174 -0.33 3.54 -16.64
CA LYS A 174 0.30 2.63 -15.67
C LYS A 174 1.55 3.25 -15.05
N ILE A 175 1.88 2.87 -13.81
CA ILE A 175 3.05 3.39 -13.10
C ILE A 175 4.32 3.12 -13.92
N ARG A 176 5.05 4.19 -14.23
CA ARG A 176 6.31 4.24 -14.97
C ARG A 176 7.50 4.45 -14.05
N ALA A 177 7.38 5.38 -13.11
CA ALA A 177 8.45 5.70 -12.18
C ALA A 177 7.87 6.20 -10.85
N ILE A 178 8.67 6.08 -9.79
CA ILE A 178 8.37 6.64 -8.48
C ILE A 178 9.58 7.45 -8.03
N SER A 179 9.34 8.68 -7.61
CA SER A 179 10.35 9.59 -7.06
C SER A 179 10.07 9.86 -5.60
N ILE A 180 11.13 9.94 -4.80
CA ILE A 180 11.11 10.35 -3.39
C ILE A 180 12.14 11.45 -3.23
N ASP A 181 11.67 12.68 -3.01
CA ASP A 181 12.49 13.89 -3.03
C ASP A 181 11.91 14.98 -2.09
N GLY A 182 12.62 16.09 -1.99
CA GLY A 182 12.21 17.28 -1.23
C GLY A 182 11.35 18.27 -2.02
N ASP A 183 11.02 17.97 -3.28
CA ASP A 183 10.43 18.95 -4.20
C ASP A 183 8.93 19.04 -4.01
N LYS A 184 8.49 20.12 -3.36
CA LYS A 184 7.07 20.40 -3.21
C LYS A 184 6.47 20.89 -4.53
N GLY A 185 5.44 20.18 -4.99
CA GLY A 185 4.74 20.50 -6.23
C GLY A 185 5.34 19.78 -7.45
N LEU A 186 4.87 20.15 -8.63
CA LEU A 186 5.18 19.43 -9.88
C LEU A 186 5.77 20.35 -10.95
N ASP A 187 6.39 21.46 -10.55
CA ASP A 187 6.97 22.43 -11.50
C ASP A 187 8.21 21.87 -12.21
N THR A 188 8.91 20.92 -11.57
CA THR A 188 10.10 20.23 -12.08
C THR A 188 9.81 19.02 -12.98
N TYR A 189 8.53 18.65 -13.15
CA TYR A 189 8.06 17.48 -13.91
C TYR A 189 7.40 17.82 -15.26
#